data_AF-A0A1R3TQ06-F1
#
_entry.id   AF-A0A1R3TQ06-F1
#
_cell.length_a   1.000
_cell.length_b   1.000
_cell.length_c   1.000
_cell.angle_alpha   90.00
_cell.angle_beta   90.00
_cell.angle_gamma   90.00
#
_symmetry.space_group_name_H-M   'P 1'
#
loop_
_entity.id
_entity.type
_entity.pdbx_description
1 polymer ?
#
loop_
_entity_poly.entity_id
_entity_poly.type
_entity_poly.pdbx_seq_one_letter_code
_entity_poly.pdbx_strand_id
1 'polypeptide(L)'
;MIKRISFNGAEIAIIISSKFTSPGVTFVTDDSYSQQLAYMNRPQDEYIRPHYHNLNERAVRFTQEVLVIKSGRMRADFYTSEKEYIGSEELGAGDVLMLTSGGHAFKMLEPVEMLEVKQGPYARAEDKTIFEGASEDQIVPLSPDHFSIDQTNK
;
A
#
# COMPACT_ATOMS: atom_id res chain seq x y z
N MET A 1 8.58 10.23 -2.52
CA MET A 1 7.33 10.69 -1.88
C MET A 1 6.63 9.51 -1.24
N ILE A 2 5.94 9.75 -0.12
CA ILE A 2 4.93 8.85 0.43
C ILE A 2 3.57 9.51 0.22
N LYS A 3 2.65 8.85 -0.49
CA LYS A 3 1.29 9.32 -0.73
C LYS A 3 0.32 8.48 0.09
N ARG A 4 -0.50 9.11 0.93
CA ARG A 4 -1.53 8.44 1.73
C ARG A 4 -2.89 8.76 1.15
N ILE A 5 -3.66 7.74 0.83
CA ILE A 5 -4.98 7.86 0.21
C ILE A 5 -6.00 7.60 1.30
N SER A 6 -6.88 8.55 1.54
CA SER A 6 -7.87 8.49 2.62
C SER A 6 -9.20 9.05 2.17
N PHE A 7 -10.29 8.45 2.66
CA PHE A 7 -11.65 8.90 2.38
C PHE A 7 -12.47 8.87 3.66
N ASN A 8 -13.16 9.97 3.98
CA ASN A 8 -13.96 10.12 5.20
C ASN A 8 -13.24 9.70 6.51
N GLY A 9 -11.94 9.99 6.60
CA GLY A 9 -11.12 9.66 7.77
C GLY A 9 -10.59 8.23 7.83
N ALA A 10 -10.95 7.36 6.87
CA ALA A 10 -10.36 6.03 6.72
C ALA A 10 -9.18 6.07 5.75
N GLU A 11 -8.04 5.48 6.12
CA GLU A 11 -6.90 5.28 5.22
C GLU A 11 -7.13 4.04 4.35
N ILE A 12 -7.14 4.24 3.03
CA ILE A 12 -7.43 3.21 2.02
C ILE A 12 -6.14 2.57 1.51
N ALA A 13 -5.11 3.39 1.28
CA ALA A 13 -3.84 2.93 0.78
C ALA A 13 -2.68 3.88 1.09
N ILE A 14 -1.47 3.34 1.07
CA ILE A 14 -0.21 4.09 1.18
C ILE A 14 0.66 3.70 -0.01
N ILE A 15 1.20 4.69 -0.72
CA ILE A 15 2.12 4.50 -1.83
C ILE A 15 3.48 5.08 -1.46
N ILE A 16 4.52 4.26 -1.52
CA ILE A 16 5.92 4.70 -1.45
C ILE A 16 6.46 4.70 -2.88
N SER A 17 6.78 5.88 -3.39
CA SER A 17 7.37 6.00 -4.72
C SER A 17 8.78 5.40 -4.74
N SER A 18 9.14 4.77 -5.85
CA SER A 18 10.50 4.36 -6.24
C SER A 18 11.56 5.43 -6.07
N LYS A 19 11.17 6.72 -6.10
CA LYS A 19 12.06 7.87 -5.93
C LYS A 19 12.14 8.39 -4.49
N PHE A 20 11.39 7.80 -3.55
CA PHE A 20 11.45 8.20 -2.15
C PHE A 20 12.80 7.84 -1.53
N THR A 21 13.37 8.77 -0.76
CA THR A 21 14.56 8.50 0.04
C THR A 21 14.53 9.33 1.32
N SER A 22 14.90 8.71 2.43
CA SER A 22 15.01 9.33 3.74
C SER A 22 16.04 8.56 4.57
N PRO A 23 17.00 9.20 5.25
CA PRO A 23 18.00 8.48 6.03
C PRO A 23 17.39 7.73 7.22
N GLY A 24 17.93 6.57 7.55
CA GLY A 24 17.52 5.77 8.70
C GLY A 24 16.31 4.89 8.42
N VAL A 25 15.30 4.94 9.30
CA VAL A 25 14.04 4.18 9.19
C VAL A 25 12.88 5.15 9.19
N THR A 26 11.98 4.99 8.24
CA THR A 26 10.71 5.72 8.18
C THR A 26 9.58 4.70 8.21
N PHE A 27 8.95 4.55 9.37
CA PHE A 27 7.71 3.78 9.48
C PHE A 27 6.60 4.56 8.78
N VAL A 28 5.91 3.90 7.84
CA VAL A 28 4.77 4.51 7.14
C VAL A 28 3.44 4.11 7.76
N THR A 29 3.42 3.03 8.53
CA THR A 29 2.30 2.60 9.37
C THR A 29 2.49 3.07 10.81
N ASP A 30 1.40 3.42 11.48
CA ASP A 30 1.41 3.61 12.93
C ASP A 30 1.28 2.28 13.69
N ASP A 31 1.48 2.31 15.00
CA ASP A 31 1.49 1.12 15.87
C ASP A 31 0.16 0.34 15.93
N SER A 32 -0.94 0.93 15.46
CA SER A 32 -2.25 0.27 15.45
C SER A 32 -2.40 -0.74 14.30
N TYR A 33 -1.53 -0.67 13.29
CA TYR A 33 -1.55 -1.58 12.15
C TYR A 33 -1.07 -2.99 12.51
N SER A 34 -1.86 -3.99 12.11
CA SER A 34 -1.49 -5.41 12.27
C SER A 34 -0.31 -5.85 11.39
N GLN A 35 -0.08 -5.16 10.26
CA GLN A 35 1.12 -5.27 9.43
C GLN A 35 1.83 -3.94 9.36
N GLN A 36 3.11 -3.96 9.67
CA GLN A 36 3.95 -2.77 9.67
C GLN A 36 4.73 -2.67 8.36
N LEU A 37 4.79 -1.47 7.79
CA LEU A 37 5.62 -1.16 6.64
C LEU A 37 6.58 -0.03 7.01
N ALA A 38 7.86 -0.22 6.70
CA ALA A 38 8.89 0.79 6.89
C ALA A 38 9.83 0.85 5.69
N TYR A 39 10.17 2.07 5.27
CA TYR A 39 11.29 2.34 4.39
C TYR A 39 12.58 2.41 5.22
N MET A 40 13.66 1.82 4.72
CA MET A 40 14.96 1.84 5.38
C MET A 40 16.06 2.24 4.40
N ASN A 41 16.88 3.21 4.78
CA ASN A 41 18.10 3.60 4.07
C ASN A 41 19.23 3.75 5.09
N ARG A 42 20.26 2.91 4.98
CA ARG A 42 21.37 2.86 5.93
C ARG A 42 22.68 3.20 5.21
N PRO A 43 23.53 4.08 5.76
CA PRO A 43 24.86 4.31 5.21
C PRO A 43 25.71 3.04 5.22
N GLN A 44 26.76 3.06 4.40
CA GLN A 44 27.79 2.05 4.40
C GLN A 44 28.37 1.88 5.82
N ASP A 45 28.75 0.64 6.16
CA ASP A 45 29.35 0.22 7.43
C ASP A 45 28.43 0.30 8.67
N GLU A 46 27.15 0.67 8.54
CA GLU A 46 26.19 0.54 9.63
C GLU A 46 25.90 -0.95 9.93
N TYR A 47 25.97 -1.34 11.21
CA TYR A 47 25.71 -2.70 11.67
C TYR A 47 24.42 -2.79 12.50
N ILE A 48 23.43 -3.52 11.99
CA ILE A 48 22.23 -3.89 12.75
C ILE A 48 22.56 -5.12 13.60
N ARG A 49 22.59 -4.97 14.92
CA ARG A 49 22.91 -6.07 15.84
C ARG A 49 21.93 -7.24 15.66
N PRO A 50 22.39 -8.51 15.76
CA PRO A 50 21.54 -9.68 15.73
C PRO A 50 20.47 -9.61 16.80
N HIS A 51 19.23 -9.90 16.42
CA HIS A 51 18.09 -9.97 17.32
C HIS A 51 17.08 -10.97 16.78
N TYR A 52 16.22 -11.49 17.66
CA TYR A 52 15.02 -12.21 17.29
C TYR A 52 13.81 -11.38 17.71
N HIS A 53 12.67 -11.61 17.07
CA HIS A 53 11.41 -11.01 17.51
C HIS A 53 10.82 -11.84 18.65
N ASN A 54 10.45 -11.17 19.74
CA ASN A 54 9.79 -11.83 20.87
C ASN A 54 8.41 -12.36 20.44
N LEU A 55 8.01 -13.48 21.03
CA LEU A 55 6.65 -13.99 20.90
C LEU A 55 5.68 -12.95 21.48
N ASN A 56 4.78 -12.46 20.66
CA ASN A 56 3.72 -11.54 21.05
C ASN A 56 2.44 -11.98 20.35
N GLU A 57 1.34 -12.07 21.11
CA GLU A 57 0.02 -12.27 20.53
C GLU A 57 -0.43 -11.01 19.81
N ARG A 58 -1.00 -11.17 18.61
CA ARG A 58 -1.53 -10.08 17.78
C ARG A 58 -2.85 -10.51 17.16
N ALA A 59 -3.79 -9.58 17.06
CA ALA A 59 -5.06 -9.81 16.36
C ALA A 59 -4.98 -9.25 14.94
N VAL A 60 -5.30 -10.08 13.95
CA VAL A 60 -5.48 -9.66 12.55
C VAL A 60 -6.99 -9.65 12.29
N ARG A 61 -7.55 -8.45 12.08
CA ARG A 61 -8.99 -8.26 11.83
C ARG A 61 -9.32 -8.26 10.34
N PHE A 62 -8.40 -7.75 9.54
CA PHE A 62 -8.49 -7.67 8.10
C PHE A 62 -7.14 -8.04 7.50
N THR A 63 -7.19 -8.76 6.38
CA THR A 63 -6.01 -9.03 5.57
C THR A 63 -5.65 -7.75 4.81
N GLN A 64 -4.46 -7.23 5.07
CA GLN A 64 -3.85 -6.16 4.28
C GLN A 64 -2.86 -6.81 3.30
N GLU A 65 -2.41 -6.03 2.33
CA GLU A 65 -1.41 -6.51 1.39
C GLU A 65 -0.45 -5.39 1.02
N VAL A 66 0.81 -5.76 0.81
CA VAL A 66 1.83 -4.90 0.24
C VAL A 66 2.24 -5.47 -1.11
N LEU A 67 2.13 -4.66 -2.15
CA LEU A 67 2.60 -4.94 -3.49
C LEU A 67 3.90 -4.17 -3.75
N VAL A 68 4.93 -4.89 -4.19
CA VAL A 68 6.18 -4.29 -4.68
C VAL A 68 6.22 -4.50 -6.19
N ILE A 69 6.16 -3.40 -6.94
CA ILE A 69 6.14 -3.48 -8.41
C ILE A 69 7.58 -3.68 -8.89
N LYS A 70 7.87 -4.84 -9.47
CA LYS A 70 9.21 -5.19 -9.95
C LYS A 70 9.46 -4.62 -11.35
N SER A 71 8.47 -4.69 -12.23
CA SER A 71 8.54 -4.19 -13.61
C SER A 71 7.14 -3.84 -14.13
N GLY A 72 7.07 -3.03 -15.19
CA GLY A 72 5.82 -2.67 -15.87
C GLY A 72 5.10 -1.45 -15.30
N ARG A 73 3.83 -1.30 -15.69
CA ARG A 73 2.94 -0.20 -15.31
C ARG A 73 1.51 -0.69 -15.09
N MET A 74 0.90 -0.26 -13.99
CA MET A 74 -0.48 -0.60 -13.64
C MET A 74 -1.23 0.61 -13.09
N ARG A 75 -2.55 0.52 -13.12
CA ARG A 75 -3.48 1.43 -12.45
C ARG A 75 -4.13 0.69 -11.29
N ALA A 76 -4.18 1.33 -10.13
CA ALA A 76 -4.96 0.89 -8.98
C ALA A 76 -6.20 1.78 -8.84
N ASP A 77 -7.36 1.15 -8.79
CA ASP A 77 -8.67 1.79 -8.68
C ASP A 77 -9.16 1.57 -7.25
N PHE A 78 -9.41 2.65 -6.50
CA PHE A 78 -9.70 2.58 -5.07
C PHE A 78 -11.20 2.72 -4.77
N TYR A 79 -11.67 1.98 -3.77
CA TYR A 79 -13.07 1.95 -3.35
C TYR A 79 -13.22 2.00 -1.83
N THR A 80 -14.35 2.50 -1.34
CA THR A 80 -14.74 2.41 0.07
C THR A 80 -15.17 0.98 0.44
N SER A 81 -15.41 0.71 1.73
CA SER A 81 -16.02 -0.56 2.18
C SER A 81 -17.43 -0.76 1.66
N GLU A 82 -18.12 0.32 1.32
CA GLU A 82 -19.46 0.36 0.74
C GLU A 82 -19.43 0.21 -0.79
N LYS A 83 -18.25 -0.07 -1.37
CA LYS A 83 -18.01 -0.30 -2.81
C LYS A 83 -18.15 0.97 -3.65
N GLU A 84 -18.05 2.15 -3.05
CA GLU A 84 -18.07 3.43 -3.76
C GLU A 84 -16.69 3.73 -4.35
N TYR A 85 -16.62 4.11 -5.62
CA TYR A 85 -15.36 4.46 -6.28
C TYR A 85 -14.82 5.81 -5.81
N ILE A 86 -13.53 5.86 -5.46
CA ILE A 86 -12.86 7.05 -4.89
C ILE A 86 -12.00 7.77 -5.94
N GLY A 87 -11.35 7.01 -6.82
CA GLY A 87 -10.37 7.50 -7.78
C GLY A 87 -9.26 6.46 -8.03
N SER A 88 -8.37 6.78 -8.96
CA SER A 88 -7.28 5.87 -9.36
C SER A 88 -5.90 6.51 -9.29
N GLU A 89 -4.88 5.67 -9.14
CA GLU A 89 -3.46 6.05 -9.22
C GLU A 89 -2.69 5.06 -10.11
N GLU A 90 -1.77 5.56 -10.93
CA GLU A 90 -0.82 4.72 -11.65
C GLU A 90 0.41 4.41 -10.81
N LEU A 91 0.91 3.17 -10.91
CA LEU A 91 2.14 2.70 -10.29
C LEU A 91 3.05 2.07 -11.34
N GLY A 92 4.35 2.24 -11.15
CA GLY A 92 5.39 1.67 -12.01
C GLY A 92 6.47 0.93 -11.23
N ALA A 93 7.48 0.48 -11.97
CA ALA A 93 8.61 -0.25 -11.40
C ALA A 93 9.26 0.48 -10.21
N GLY A 94 9.49 -0.26 -9.12
CA GLY A 94 10.07 0.20 -7.87
C GLY A 94 9.08 0.86 -6.91
N ASP A 95 7.85 1.18 -7.34
CA ASP A 95 6.83 1.69 -6.42
C ASP A 95 6.32 0.56 -5.50
N VAL A 96 5.94 0.94 -4.28
CA VAL A 96 5.35 0.05 -3.28
C VAL A 96 3.96 0.57 -2.93
N LEU A 97 2.97 -0.31 -2.95
CA LEU A 97 1.59 -0.03 -2.57
C LEU A 97 1.21 -0.90 -1.36
N MET A 98 0.82 -0.27 -0.26
CA MET A 98 0.15 -0.95 0.84
C MET A 98 -1.35 -0.64 0.78
N LEU A 99 -2.17 -1.69 0.74
CA LEU A 99 -3.63 -1.58 0.80
C LEU A 99 -4.08 -1.83 2.24
N THR A 100 -4.65 -0.81 2.85
CA THR A 100 -4.89 -0.77 4.30
C THR A 100 -6.34 -1.07 4.67
N SER A 101 -7.28 -0.64 3.85
CA SER A 101 -8.72 -0.88 4.01
C SER A 101 -9.48 -0.65 2.69
N GLY A 102 -10.82 -0.75 2.72
CA GLY A 102 -11.66 -0.53 1.55
C GLY A 102 -11.57 -1.64 0.51
N GLY A 103 -11.80 -1.29 -0.75
CA GLY A 103 -11.69 -2.17 -1.90
C GLY A 103 -10.70 -1.61 -2.93
N HIS A 104 -10.20 -2.49 -3.79
CA HIS A 104 -9.32 -2.09 -4.88
C HIS A 104 -9.55 -2.97 -6.12
N ALA A 105 -9.23 -2.43 -7.29
CA ALA A 105 -9.05 -3.18 -8.51
C ALA A 105 -7.73 -2.78 -9.18
N PHE A 106 -7.19 -3.68 -10.00
CA PHE A 106 -5.96 -3.42 -10.73
C PHE A 106 -6.17 -3.61 -12.21
N LYS A 107 -5.67 -2.66 -13.00
CA LYS A 107 -5.56 -2.77 -14.44
C LYS A 107 -4.10 -2.68 -14.86
N MET A 108 -3.62 -3.72 -15.53
CA MET A 108 -2.28 -3.71 -16.11
C MET A 108 -2.31 -2.85 -17.38
N LEU A 109 -1.58 -1.74 -17.37
CA LEU A 109 -1.44 -0.84 -18.53
C LEU A 109 -0.34 -1.36 -19.47
N GLU A 110 0.63 -2.04 -18.89
CA GLU A 110 1.71 -2.78 -19.54
C GLU A 110 1.87 -4.14 -18.81
N PRO A 111 2.60 -5.13 -19.36
CA PRO A 111 2.93 -6.35 -18.61
C PRO A 111 3.65 -6.02 -17.29
N VAL A 112 3.16 -6.54 -16.17
CA VAL A 112 3.67 -6.24 -14.82
C VAL A 112 4.14 -7.52 -14.13
N GLU A 113 5.33 -7.44 -13.50
CA GLU A 113 5.75 -8.36 -12.46
C GLU A 113 5.67 -7.65 -11.11
N MET A 114 5.14 -8.33 -10.09
CA MET A 114 5.05 -7.79 -8.74
C MET A 114 5.26 -8.89 -7.68
N LEU A 115 5.66 -8.48 -6.49
CA LEU A 115 5.68 -9.32 -5.30
C LEU A 115 4.55 -8.89 -4.38
N GLU A 116 3.84 -9.86 -3.81
CA GLU A 116 2.78 -9.64 -2.84
C GLU A 116 3.21 -10.16 -1.46
N VAL A 117 2.96 -9.35 -0.43
CA VAL A 117 3.16 -9.70 0.97
C VAL A 117 1.85 -9.48 1.73
N LYS A 118 1.25 -10.55 2.22
CA LYS A 118 -0.02 -10.54 2.98
C LYS A 118 0.18 -10.92 4.44
N GLN A 119 -0.68 -10.44 5.33
CA GLN A 119 -0.79 -11.03 6.66
C GLN A 119 -1.26 -12.48 6.59
N GLY A 120 -0.70 -13.31 7.46
CA GLY A 120 -1.25 -14.61 7.79
C GLY A 120 -2.11 -14.57 9.07
N PRO A 121 -2.88 -15.63 9.34
CA PRO A 121 -3.04 -16.84 8.52
C PRO A 121 -3.83 -16.55 7.23
N TYR A 122 -3.43 -17.18 6.11
CA TYR A 122 -4.04 -16.93 4.80
C TYR A 122 -5.33 -17.74 4.62
N ALA A 123 -6.47 -17.07 4.48
CA ALA A 123 -7.79 -17.68 4.32
C ALA A 123 -8.25 -17.78 2.85
N ARG A 124 -7.36 -17.44 1.89
CA ARG A 124 -7.56 -17.60 0.44
C ARG A 124 -8.77 -16.82 -0.10
N ALA A 125 -9.85 -17.53 -0.41
CA ALA A 125 -11.04 -16.94 -1.02
C ALA A 125 -11.92 -16.25 0.04
N GLU A 126 -11.83 -16.69 1.29
CA GLU A 126 -12.60 -16.12 2.41
C GLU A 126 -12.12 -14.72 2.80
N ASP A 127 -10.90 -14.34 2.37
CA ASP A 127 -10.31 -13.02 2.64
C ASP A 127 -10.91 -11.88 1.81
N LYS A 128 -11.76 -12.16 0.81
CA LYS A 128 -12.23 -11.13 -0.12
C LYS A 128 -13.67 -11.27 -0.56
N THR A 129 -14.32 -10.11 -0.69
CA THR A 129 -15.58 -9.95 -1.42
C THR A 129 -15.28 -9.38 -2.80
N ILE A 130 -15.79 -10.03 -3.85
CA ILE A 130 -15.69 -9.54 -5.24
C ILE A 130 -16.96 -8.75 -5.56
N PHE A 131 -16.82 -7.61 -6.23
CA PHE A 131 -17.93 -6.75 -6.66
C PHE A 131 -17.63 -6.08 -8.01
N GLU A 132 -18.66 -5.56 -8.66
CA GLU A 132 -18.50 -4.78 -9.90
C GLU A 132 -17.96 -3.38 -9.57
N GLY A 133 -16.83 -3.03 -10.19
CA GLY A 133 -16.17 -1.73 -10.02
C GLY A 133 -16.67 -0.67 -11.01
N ALA A 134 -16.02 0.50 -10.97
CA ALA A 134 -16.24 1.57 -11.94
C ALA A 134 -15.89 1.11 -13.37
N SER A 135 -16.68 1.55 -14.33
CA SER A 135 -16.40 1.34 -15.76
C SER A 135 -15.27 2.25 -16.25
N GLU A 136 -14.63 1.90 -17.38
CA GLU A 136 -13.45 2.63 -17.87
C GLU A 136 -13.70 4.13 -18.15
N ASP A 137 -14.91 4.51 -18.54
CA ASP A 137 -15.29 5.91 -18.76
C ASP A 137 -15.51 6.71 -17.45
N GLN A 138 -15.65 6.00 -16.33
CA GLN A 138 -15.79 6.60 -14.98
C GLN A 138 -14.44 6.71 -14.25
N ILE A 139 -13.37 6.15 -14.81
CA ILE A 139 -12.04 6.18 -14.19
C ILE A 139 -11.46 7.60 -14.27
N VAL A 140 -11.37 8.22 -13.11
CA VAL A 140 -10.71 9.51 -12.91
C VAL A 140 -9.53 9.40 -11.93
N PRO A 141 -8.51 10.26 -12.04
CA PRO A 141 -7.46 10.37 -11.04
C PRO A 141 -8.03 10.67 -9.65
N LEU A 142 -7.31 10.27 -8.59
CA LEU A 142 -7.66 10.65 -7.23
C LEU A 142 -7.79 12.17 -7.07
N SER A 143 -8.89 12.61 -6.45
CA SER A 143 -9.07 14.01 -6.04
C SER A 143 -7.97 14.42 -5.05
N PRO A 144 -7.42 15.64 -5.13
CA PRO A 144 -6.53 16.20 -4.10
C PRO A 144 -7.10 16.16 -2.69
N ASP A 145 -8.43 16.13 -2.55
CA ASP A 145 -9.11 16.04 -1.25
C ASP A 145 -9.02 14.64 -0.62
N HIS A 146 -8.71 13.61 -1.42
CA HIS A 146 -8.70 12.21 -1.01
C HIS A 146 -7.28 11.66 -0.81
N PHE A 147 -6.25 12.51 -0.84
CA PHE A 147 -4.91 12.08 -0.51
C PHE A 147 -4.07 13.19 0.14
N SER A 148 -3.05 12.77 0.86
CA SER A 148 -1.97 13.63 1.34
C SER A 148 -0.63 13.13 0.81
N ILE A 149 0.32 14.05 0.61
CA ILE A 149 1.67 13.71 0.19
C ILE A 149 2.62 14.14 1.30
N ASP A 150 3.28 13.17 1.92
CA ASP A 150 4.47 13.41 2.70
C ASP A 150 5.67 13.41 1.76
N GLN A 151 6.27 14.59 1.61
CA GLN A 151 7.42 14.77 0.74
C GLN A 151 8.75 14.36 1.37
N THR A 152 8.82 14.01 2.66
CA THR A 152 10.06 13.86 3.47
C THR A 152 11.33 13.58 2.66
N ASN A 153 11.91 14.67 2.15
CA ASN A 153 13.34 14.91 2.07
C ASN A 153 13.59 15.79 3.31
N LYS A 154 14.18 15.26 4.38
CA LYS A 154 14.66 16.14 5.44
C LYS A 154 15.64 17.17 4.88
#